data_AF-A0A1M7H2H6-F1
#
_entry.id   AF-A0A1M7H2H6-F1
#
_cell.length_a   1.000
_cell.length_b   1.000
_cell.length_c   1.000
_cell.angle_alpha   90.00
_cell.angle_beta   90.00
_cell.angle_gamma   90.00
#
_symmetry.space_group_name_H-M   'P 1'
#
loop_
_entity.id
_entity.type
_entity.pdbx_description
1 polymer ?
#
loop_
_entity_poly.entity_id
_entity_poly.type
_entity_poly.pdbx_seq_one_letter_code
_entity_poly.pdbx_strand_id
1 'polypeptide(L)' 'MLAAAAHAVAGQTDTTAPGAPILPLIDRLHETSVAVAVAVARAAARDNIAGTAVDDGIEDRVRAAMWRPVYLPITAAR' A
#
# COMPACT_ATOMS: atom_id res chain seq x y z
N MET A 1 -12.94 6.52 2.83
CA MET A 1 -11.55 5.98 2.78
C MET A 1 -11.36 4.65 3.52
N LEU A 2 -11.80 4.45 4.77
CA LEU A 2 -11.63 3.16 5.49
C LEU A 2 -12.19 1.96 4.73
N ALA A 3 -13.37 2.10 4.11
CA ALA A 3 -13.94 1.07 3.25
C ALA A 3 -13.02 0.72 2.06
N ALA A 4 -12.38 1.71 1.42
CA ALA A 4 -11.45 1.46 0.32
C ALA A 4 -10.22 0.66 0.79
N ALA A 5 -9.69 0.96 1.98
CA ALA A 5 -8.63 0.17 2.60
C ALA A 5 -9.08 -1.27 2.88
N ALA A 6 -10.26 -1.47 3.47
CA ALA A 6 -10.79 -2.80 3.76
C ALA A 6 -10.97 -3.65 2.48
N HIS A 7 -11.54 -3.08 1.42
CA HIS A 7 -11.66 -3.77 0.13
C HIS A 7 -10.30 -4.09 -0.48
N ALA A 8 -9.31 -3.19 -0.36
CA ALA A 8 -7.96 -3.45 -0.83
C ALA A 8 -7.31 -4.61 -0.07
N VAL A 9 -7.47 -4.70 1.25
CA VAL A 9 -6.98 -5.86 2.03
C VAL A 9 -7.68 -7.14 1.61
N ALA A 10 -9.01 -7.12 1.48
CA ALA A 10 -9.80 -8.30 1.10
C ALA A 10 -9.44 -8.82 -0.31
N GLY A 11 -9.14 -7.91 -1.24
CA GLY A 11 -8.74 -8.26 -2.62
C GLY A 11 -7.35 -8.91 -2.74
N GLN A 12 -6.58 -8.96 -1.65
CA GLN A 12 -5.24 -9.57 -1.63
C GLN A 12 -5.25 -11.05 -1.24
N THR A 13 -6.43 -11.66 -1.03
CA THR A 13 -6.56 -13.09 -0.71
C THR A 13 -7.68 -13.73 -1.54
N ASP A 14 -7.52 -15.01 -1.88
CA ASP A 14 -8.59 -15.84 -2.46
C ASP A 14 -9.19 -16.71 -1.35
N THR A 15 -10.46 -16.49 -1.04
CA THR A 15 -11.19 -17.17 0.04
C THR A 15 -12.10 -18.31 -0.45
N THR A 16 -12.00 -18.69 -1.73
CA THR A 16 -12.95 -19.65 -2.35
C THR A 16 -12.79 -21.10 -1.87
N ALA A 17 -11.62 -21.48 -1.36
CA ALA A 17 -11.34 -22.84 -0.91
C ALA A 17 -11.58 -23.03 0.60
N PRO A 18 -12.12 -24.18 1.04
CA PRO A 18 -12.21 -24.51 2.47
C PRO A 18 -10.83 -24.47 3.14
N GLY A 19 -10.72 -23.72 4.23
CA GLY A 19 -9.46 -23.52 4.95
C GLY A 19 -8.55 -22.42 4.36
N ALA A 20 -8.98 -21.71 3.32
CA ALA A 20 -8.26 -20.57 2.80
C ALA A 20 -8.17 -19.43 3.85
N PRO A 21 -7.04 -18.72 3.93
CA PRO A 21 -6.87 -17.63 4.88
C PRO A 21 -7.77 -16.43 4.51
N ILE A 22 -8.50 -15.92 5.51
CA ILE A 22 -9.38 -14.74 5.36
C ILE A 22 -8.57 -13.45 5.17
N LEU A 23 -7.30 -13.45 5.57
CA LEU A 23 -6.41 -12.30 5.48
C LEU A 23 -5.15 -12.64 4.69
N PRO A 24 -4.52 -11.65 4.03
CA PRO A 24 -3.23 -11.85 3.40
C PRO A 24 -2.18 -12.34 4.40
N LEU A 25 -1.25 -13.14 3.91
CA LEU A 25 -0.12 -13.61 4.71
C LEU A 25 0.78 -12.44 5.14
N ILE A 26 1.39 -12.55 6.31
CA ILE A 26 2.22 -11.49 6.93
C ILE A 26 3.47 -11.19 6.10
N ASP A 27 4.03 -12.16 5.39
CA ASP A 27 5.16 -11.96 4.48
C ASP A 27 4.81 -11.03 3.29
N ARG A 28 3.52 -10.85 2.99
CA ARG A 28 2.99 -9.91 1.99
C ARG A 28 2.59 -8.56 2.57
N LEU A 29 2.82 -8.29 3.86
CA LEU A 29 2.36 -7.07 4.52
C LEU A 29 2.79 -5.78 3.80
N HIS A 30 4.00 -5.76 3.23
CA HIS A 30 4.52 -4.62 2.49
C HIS A 30 3.71 -4.36 1.20
N GLU A 31 3.40 -5.41 0.44
CA GLU A 31 2.57 -5.32 -0.77
C GLU A 31 1.11 -4.98 -0.44
N THR A 32 0.55 -5.57 0.62
CA THR A 32 -0.78 -5.23 1.12
C THR A 32 -0.85 -3.75 1.50
N SER A 33 0.21 -3.22 2.13
CA SER A 33 0.28 -1.80 2.49
C SER A 33 0.34 -0.88 1.27
N VAL A 34 1.03 -1.28 0.19
CA VAL A 34 1.00 -0.56 -1.10
C VAL A 34 -0.41 -0.52 -1.68
N ALA A 35 -1.08 -1.68 -1.76
CA ALA A 35 -2.44 -1.79 -2.28
C ALA A 35 -3.43 -0.90 -1.51
N VAL A 36 -3.33 -0.89 -0.17
CA VAL A 36 -4.14 -0.03 0.70
C VAL A 36 -3.86 1.45 0.44
N ALA A 37 -2.58 1.86 0.39
CA ALA A 37 -2.20 3.25 0.15
C ALA A 37 -2.70 3.76 -1.21
N VAL A 38 -2.57 2.95 -2.27
CA VAL A 38 -3.09 3.28 -3.61
C VAL A 38 -4.60 3.40 -3.61
N ALA A 39 -5.32 2.46 -2.98
CA ALA A 39 -6.78 2.49 -2.90
C ALA A 39 -7.29 3.72 -2.13
N VAL A 40 -6.62 4.09 -1.04
CA VAL A 40 -6.96 5.27 -0.24
C VAL A 40 -6.63 6.56 -1.00
N ALA A 41 -5.49 6.65 -1.68
CA ALA A 41 -5.15 7.80 -2.52
C ALA A 41 -6.17 8.00 -3.64
N ARG A 42 -6.54 6.93 -4.36
CA ARG A 42 -7.59 6.96 -5.39
C ARG A 42 -8.96 7.32 -4.80
N ALA A 43 -9.28 6.91 -3.57
CA ALA A 43 -10.50 7.34 -2.89
C ALA A 43 -10.47 8.84 -2.55
N ALA A 44 -9.36 9.35 -2.00
CA ALA A 44 -9.19 10.78 -1.72
C ALA A 44 -9.31 11.66 -2.98
N ALA A 45 -8.81 11.18 -4.12
CA ALA A 45 -8.93 11.86 -5.39
C ALA A 45 -10.39 11.91 -5.89
N ARG A 46 -11.12 10.80 -5.81
CA ARG A 46 -12.56 10.76 -6.15
C ARG A 46 -13.40 11.68 -5.26
N ASP A 47 -13.04 11.78 -3.99
CA ASP A 47 -13.71 12.63 -3.01
C ASP A 47 -13.25 14.12 -3.09
N ASN A 48 -12.35 14.46 -4.02
CA ASN A 48 -11.76 15.80 -4.21
C ASN A 48 -11.06 16.39 -2.97
N ILE A 49 -10.51 15.54 -2.11
CA ILE A 49 -9.78 15.92 -0.89
C ILE A 49 -8.28 15.59 -0.96
N ALA A 50 -7.81 15.06 -2.10
CA ALA A 50 -6.40 14.77 -2.30
C ALA A 50 -5.59 16.07 -2.39
N GLY A 51 -4.57 16.22 -1.54
CA GLY A 51 -3.66 17.38 -1.56
C GLY A 51 -2.65 17.38 -2.71
N THR A 52 -2.55 16.26 -3.43
CA THR A 52 -1.66 16.08 -4.59
C THR A 52 -2.41 15.31 -5.67
N ALA A 53 -2.07 15.54 -6.93
CA ALA A 53 -2.62 14.79 -8.06
C ALA A 53 -2.40 13.27 -7.91
N VAL A 54 -3.45 12.51 -8.18
CA VAL A 54 -3.43 11.04 -8.22
C VAL A 54 -3.65 10.62 -9.67
N ASP A 55 -2.67 9.94 -10.23
CA ASP A 55 -2.60 9.49 -11.62
C ASP A 55 -2.17 8.02 -11.64
N ASP A 56 -1.87 7.48 -12.82
CA ASP A 56 -1.45 6.08 -12.97
C ASP A 56 -0.08 5.79 -12.33
N GLY A 57 0.74 6.82 -12.08
CA GLY A 57 2.02 6.71 -11.37
C GLY A 57 1.91 6.71 -9.84
N ILE A 58 0.70 6.67 -9.28
CA ILE A 58 0.50 6.71 -7.83
C ILE A 58 1.17 5.54 -7.10
N GLU A 59 1.18 4.35 -7.69
CA GLU A 59 1.80 3.18 -7.07
C GLU A 59 3.32 3.34 -6.93
N ASP A 60 3.99 3.83 -7.97
CA ASP A 60 5.42 4.11 -7.93
C ASP A 60 5.76 5.18 -6.90
N ARG A 61 4.94 6.24 -6.81
CA ARG A 61 5.11 7.27 -5.78
C ARG A 61 4.95 6.71 -4.38
N VAL A 62 3.96 5.83 -4.15
CA VAL A 62 3.79 5.13 -2.87
C VAL A 62 5.03 4.29 -2.57
N ARG A 63 5.48 3.44 -3.50
CA ARG A 63 6.64 2.57 -3.30
C ARG A 63 7.94 3.36 -3.04
N ALA A 64 8.11 4.51 -3.68
CA ALA A 64 9.23 5.41 -3.47
C ALA A 64 9.19 6.11 -2.09
N ALA A 65 7.99 6.37 -1.56
CA ALA A 65 7.79 6.96 -0.23
C ALA A 65 7.89 5.95 0.92
N MET A 66 7.82 4.65 0.64
CA MET A 66 7.92 3.62 1.67
C MET A 66 9.33 3.54 2.26
N TRP A 67 9.40 3.51 3.59
CA TRP A 67 10.64 3.29 4.31
C TRP A 67 11.24 1.92 3.96
N ARG A 68 12.57 1.87 3.79
CA ARG A 68 13.32 0.63 3.50
C ARG A 68 14.30 0.34 4.63
N PRO A 69 14.34 -0.90 5.16
CA PRO A 69 15.24 -1.32 6.23
C PRO A 69 16.68 -1.57 5.72
N VAL A 70 17.19 -0.71 4.84
CA VAL A 70 18.53 -0.84 4.26
C VAL A 70 19.42 0.21 4.87
N TYR A 71 20.57 -0.20 5.42
CA TYR A 71 21.55 0.73 5.95
C TYR A 71 21.99 1.71 4.87
N LEU A 72 21.98 2.99 5.22
CA LEU A 72 22.55 4.03 4.38
C LEU A 72 24.08 3.99 4.49
N PRO A 73 24.81 4.31 3.40
CA PRO A 73 26.25 4.50 3.48
C PRO A 73 26.60 5.56 4.52
N ILE A 74 27.47 5.21 5.46
CA ILE A 74 28.01 6.16 6.44
C ILE A 74 29.36 6.67 5.92
N THR A 75 29.59 7.99 6.03
CA THR A 75 30.91 8.59 5.79
C THR A 75 31.47 9.04 7.12
N ALA A 76 32.72 8.69 7.42
CA ALA A 76 33.38 9.14 8.63
C ALA A 76 33.55 10.67 8.60
N ALA A 77 33.27 11.33 9.72
CA ALA A 77 33.59 12.75 9.88
C ALA A 77 35.12 12.91 9.84
N ARG A 78 35.58 13.78 8.95
CA ARG A 78 37.00 14.13 8.81
C ARG A 78 37.43 15.15 9.85
#